data_AF-A0A168RDQ7-F1
#
_entry.id   AF-A0A168RDQ7-F1
#
_cell.length_a   1.000
_cell.length_b   1.000
_cell.length_c   1.000
_cell.angle_alpha   90.00
_cell.angle_beta   90.00
_cell.angle_gamma   90.00
#
_symmetry.space_group_name_H-M   'P 1'
#
loop_
_entity.id
_entity.type
_entity.pdbx_description
1 polymer ?
#
loop_
_entity_poly.entity_id
_entity_poly.type
_entity_poly.pdbx_seq_one_letter_code
_entity_poly.pdbx_strand_id
1 'polypeptide(L)'
;MHNVEEKVIGHFDDYIYYKNGVLLKKWFDGEVVGNRKLNHKQQLKLLKEIKSFHNLNILNLPVFDWNTYGFISEEFNKIANKYKNPIYFKTTHGDLNSKNILMNRKNEFKLIDFEWCRLNHIGFDIVCLIENLNISRKLVKKVFDLNDEIIDDFVYLKSEFDFKAYQSHYAKIEIDKTALKPVKLGLTNNNFQFNNLFLKIKNYDGFNHQNSLYFLNNLDFCIPVLYDDKEKIIQKFYIFDQWKSNFKNLKIIVSYIKELQNLNPLIEISKNQTYQKCLQWYKEQEVSHYINLHFTEKEIKQLFFNLKKLPSNVLSHNDLNINNIVSLDKNLKIIDWEYLSFNHKYFDLAYLASSLNLNKKTELKLLKFFDSNFDLNEYFKIKCLVNFYALLWSLNLKDDFDLSINLNNIKKYLAYLN
;
A
#
# COMPACT_ATOMS: atom_id res chain seq x y z
N MET A 1 10.78 -4.85 29.43
CA MET A 1 9.86 -3.70 29.24
C MET A 1 9.48 -3.08 30.57
N HIS A 2 8.96 -3.83 31.54
CA HIS A 2 8.49 -3.31 32.84
C HIS A 2 9.50 -2.45 33.66
N ASN A 3 10.79 -2.77 33.65
CA ASN A 3 11.81 -1.97 34.38
C ASN A 3 11.97 -0.54 33.80
N VAL A 4 11.79 -0.37 32.50
CA VAL A 4 11.88 0.97 31.88
C VAL A 4 10.66 1.79 32.24
N GLU A 5 9.47 1.19 32.11
CA GLU A 5 8.22 1.85 32.47
C GLU A 5 8.22 2.30 33.94
N GLU A 6 8.68 1.45 34.86
CA GLU A 6 8.80 1.77 36.30
C GLU A 6 9.65 3.03 36.55
N LYS A 7 10.82 3.14 35.88
CA LYS A 7 11.72 4.30 36.02
C LYS A 7 11.08 5.59 35.53
N VAL A 8 10.37 5.53 34.42
CA VAL A 8 9.70 6.69 33.82
C VAL A 8 8.55 7.15 34.69
N ILE A 9 7.74 6.19 35.12
CA ILE A 9 6.59 6.42 36.01
C ILE A 9 6.99 7.11 37.32
N GLY A 10 8.16 6.77 37.88
CA GLY A 10 8.66 7.40 39.12
C GLY A 10 8.92 8.91 39.04
N HIS A 11 8.85 9.52 37.86
CA HIS A 11 9.00 10.97 37.68
C HIS A 11 7.67 11.74 37.72
N PHE A 12 6.55 11.04 37.92
CA PHE A 12 5.21 11.61 37.90
C PHE A 12 4.50 11.42 39.25
N ASP A 13 4.16 12.53 39.92
CA ASP A 13 3.53 12.56 41.25
C ASP A 13 2.11 11.94 41.31
N ASP A 14 1.53 11.65 40.15
CA ASP A 14 0.23 11.01 40.07
C ASP A 14 0.31 9.49 40.05
N TYR A 15 1.50 8.91 39.88
CA TYR A 15 1.71 7.47 39.99
C TYR A 15 2.10 7.12 41.43
N ILE A 16 1.25 6.32 42.08
CA ILE A 16 1.35 6.01 43.52
C ILE A 16 2.17 4.73 43.72
N TYR A 17 2.02 3.76 42.82
CA TYR A 17 2.72 2.48 42.89
C TYR A 17 2.87 1.85 41.50
N TYR A 18 4.03 1.28 41.23
CA TYR A 18 4.24 0.38 40.11
C TYR A 18 5.19 -0.74 40.53
N LYS A 19 4.77 -2.01 40.39
CA LYS A 19 5.66 -3.17 40.57
C LYS A 19 5.13 -4.37 39.82
N ASN A 20 5.99 -5.04 39.05
CA ASN A 20 5.65 -6.26 38.30
C ASN A 20 4.36 -6.11 37.46
N GLY A 21 4.18 -4.98 36.78
CA GLY A 21 3.00 -4.69 35.95
C GLY A 21 1.74 -4.28 36.71
N VAL A 22 1.75 -4.26 38.05
CA VAL A 22 0.65 -3.70 38.85
C VAL A 22 0.85 -2.21 39.01
N LEU A 23 -0.10 -1.42 38.49
CA LEU A 23 -0.05 0.05 38.46
C LEU A 23 -1.19 0.66 39.29
N LEU A 24 -0.85 1.56 40.22
CA LEU A 24 -1.80 2.44 40.91
C LEU A 24 -1.45 3.90 40.62
N LYS A 25 -2.43 4.66 40.11
CA LYS A 25 -2.26 6.09 39.80
C LYS A 25 -3.52 6.88 40.11
N LYS A 26 -3.38 8.21 40.26
CA LYS A 26 -4.51 9.13 40.33
C LYS A 26 -5.26 9.10 39.01
N TRP A 27 -6.58 9.06 39.10
CA TRP A 27 -7.44 9.08 37.93
C TRP A 27 -7.27 10.39 37.17
N PHE A 28 -7.06 10.29 35.86
CA PHE A 28 -7.08 11.42 34.94
C PHE A 28 -8.35 11.31 34.11
N ASP A 29 -9.31 12.21 34.33
CA ASP A 29 -10.58 12.24 33.61
C ASP A 29 -10.40 12.79 32.18
N GLY A 30 -9.79 11.97 31.33
CA GLY A 30 -9.48 12.28 29.94
C GLY A 30 -9.67 11.08 29.04
N GLU A 31 -9.93 11.37 27.77
CA GLU A 31 -10.13 10.36 26.72
C GLU A 31 -8.88 10.29 25.85
N VAL A 32 -8.62 9.12 25.25
CA VAL A 32 -7.59 9.01 24.21
C VAL A 32 -7.88 9.99 23.08
N VAL A 33 -6.84 10.64 22.57
CA VAL A 33 -6.98 11.59 21.45
C VAL A 33 -7.55 10.86 20.22
N GLY A 34 -7.12 9.63 19.97
CA GLY A 34 -7.60 8.81 18.85
C GLY A 34 -7.43 9.52 17.51
N ASN A 35 -8.44 9.45 16.65
CA ASN A 35 -8.40 10.08 15.32
C ASN A 35 -8.89 11.55 15.33
N ARG A 36 -9.00 12.20 16.50
CA ARG A 36 -9.52 13.57 16.59
C ARG A 36 -8.50 14.58 16.04
N LYS A 37 -8.95 15.47 15.17
CA LYS A 37 -8.13 16.58 14.68
C LYS A 37 -8.01 17.67 15.74
N LEU A 38 -6.78 17.88 16.23
CA LEU A 38 -6.50 18.93 17.23
C LEU A 38 -6.45 20.31 16.57
N ASN A 39 -7.09 21.30 17.18
CA ASN A 39 -6.97 22.69 16.76
C ASN A 39 -5.59 23.27 17.14
N HIS A 40 -5.23 24.42 16.58
CA HIS A 40 -3.92 25.03 16.78
C HIS A 40 -3.52 25.21 18.26
N LYS A 41 -4.46 25.62 19.13
CA LYS A 41 -4.20 25.80 20.57
C LYS A 41 -3.95 24.46 21.27
N GLN A 42 -4.72 23.43 20.92
CA GLN A 42 -4.54 22.07 21.42
C GLN A 42 -3.20 21.48 20.97
N GLN A 43 -2.84 21.61 19.68
CA GLN A 43 -1.55 21.18 19.16
C GLN A 43 -0.39 21.82 19.93
N LEU A 44 -0.42 23.15 20.14
CA LEU A 44 0.60 23.84 20.92
C LEU A 44 0.72 23.35 22.36
N LYS A 45 -0.40 23.04 23.03
CA LYS A 45 -0.37 22.49 24.39
C LYS A 45 0.24 21.09 24.42
N LEU A 46 -0.16 20.22 23.50
CA LEU A 46 0.41 18.87 23.38
C LEU A 46 1.91 18.92 23.10
N LEU A 47 2.37 19.76 22.17
CA LEU A 47 3.79 19.89 21.86
C LEU A 47 4.61 20.40 23.06
N LYS A 48 4.03 21.26 23.92
CA LYS A 48 4.68 21.69 25.16
C LYS A 48 4.79 20.56 26.17
N GLU A 49 3.75 19.74 26.32
CA GLU A 49 3.76 18.57 27.19
C GLU A 49 4.86 17.59 26.77
N ILE A 50 4.95 17.30 25.48
CA ILE A 50 5.98 16.41 24.91
C ILE A 50 7.38 17.01 25.08
N LYS A 51 7.54 18.31 24.87
CA LYS A 51 8.82 19.00 25.13
C LYS A 51 9.22 18.92 26.60
N SER A 52 8.26 19.01 27.52
CA SER A 52 8.50 18.81 28.96
C SER A 52 8.97 17.38 29.24
N PHE A 53 8.29 16.40 28.66
CA PHE A 53 8.66 14.98 28.76
C PHE A 53 10.08 14.70 28.23
N HIS A 54 10.44 15.28 27.07
CA HIS A 54 11.78 15.15 26.48
C HIS A 54 12.90 15.71 27.36
N ASN A 55 12.58 16.64 28.26
CA ASN A 55 13.55 17.24 29.18
C ASN A 55 13.68 16.49 30.52
N LEU A 56 12.91 15.41 30.74
CA LEU A 56 13.08 14.57 31.92
C LEU A 56 14.44 13.89 31.91
N ASN A 57 15.18 14.00 33.00
CA ASN A 57 16.46 13.32 33.18
C ASN A 57 16.27 12.02 33.95
N ILE A 58 16.05 10.93 33.23
CA ILE A 58 15.79 9.62 33.81
C ILE A 58 17.10 8.83 33.88
N LEU A 59 17.55 8.56 35.10
CA LEU A 59 18.80 7.80 35.33
C LEU A 59 18.70 6.38 34.76
N ASN A 60 19.78 5.94 34.10
CA ASN A 60 19.91 4.58 33.56
C ASN A 60 18.77 4.17 32.62
N LEU A 61 18.25 5.12 31.84
CA LEU A 61 17.34 4.82 30.74
C LEU A 61 18.15 4.24 29.56
N PRO A 62 17.73 3.12 28.96
CA PRO A 62 18.47 2.52 27.85
C PRO A 62 18.44 3.41 26.62
N VAL A 63 19.53 3.40 25.84
CA VAL A 63 19.61 4.03 24.53
C VAL A 63 18.77 3.24 23.52
N PHE A 64 18.11 3.95 22.61
CA PHE A 64 17.34 3.33 21.55
C PHE A 64 18.27 2.60 20.57
N ASP A 65 18.00 1.31 20.35
CA ASP A 65 18.76 0.50 19.42
C ASP A 65 18.05 0.42 18.07
N TRP A 66 18.58 1.16 17.09
CA TRP A 66 18.09 1.12 15.70
C TRP A 66 18.21 -0.26 15.04
N ASN A 67 19.03 -1.17 15.59
CA ASN A 67 19.19 -2.54 15.12
C ASN A 67 18.30 -3.55 15.87
N THR A 68 17.29 -3.09 16.63
CA THR A 68 16.36 -3.96 17.39
C THR A 68 15.79 -5.11 16.53
N TYR A 69 15.57 -4.88 15.22
CA TYR A 69 15.03 -5.85 14.27
C TYR A 69 16.06 -6.36 13.24
N GLY A 70 17.35 -6.24 13.56
CA GLY A 70 18.46 -6.62 12.68
C GLY A 70 18.79 -5.57 11.61
N PHE A 71 19.49 -5.99 10.55
CA PHE A 71 19.87 -5.11 9.44
C PHE A 71 18.64 -4.66 8.63
N ILE A 72 18.55 -3.36 8.38
CA ILE A 72 17.49 -2.74 7.57
C ILE A 72 18.03 -2.41 6.17
N SER A 73 18.92 -1.42 6.05
CA SER A 73 19.60 -1.08 4.80
C SER A 73 20.88 -0.27 5.06
N GLU A 74 21.74 -0.11 4.04
CA GLU A 74 22.93 0.76 4.14
C GLU A 74 22.55 2.23 4.32
N GLU A 75 21.56 2.72 3.55
CA GLU A 75 21.09 4.12 3.65
C GLU A 75 20.45 4.40 5.01
N PHE A 76 19.64 3.46 5.53
CA PHE A 76 19.10 3.55 6.89
C PHE A 76 20.22 3.68 7.93
N ASN A 77 21.24 2.83 7.87
CA ASN A 77 22.35 2.87 8.81
C ASN A 77 23.14 4.16 8.71
N LYS A 78 23.38 4.65 7.48
CA LYS A 78 24.04 5.93 7.23
C LYS A 78 23.29 7.11 7.83
N ILE A 79 21.97 7.18 7.63
CA ILE A 79 21.13 8.25 8.20
C ILE A 79 21.06 8.11 9.73
N ALA A 80 20.81 6.91 10.26
CA ALA A 80 20.74 6.65 11.69
C ALA A 80 22.06 7.04 12.40
N ASN A 81 23.21 6.81 11.77
CA ASN A 81 24.53 7.17 12.30
C ASN A 81 24.70 8.68 12.51
N LYS A 82 24.04 9.55 11.73
CA LYS A 82 24.06 11.01 11.95
C LYS A 82 23.59 11.39 13.35
N TYR A 83 22.66 10.60 13.91
CA TYR A 83 21.96 10.89 15.16
C TYR A 83 22.38 10.00 16.33
N LYS A 84 23.45 9.20 16.18
CA LYS A 84 23.95 8.31 17.26
C LYS A 84 24.73 9.03 18.35
N ASN A 85 25.11 10.29 18.15
CA ASN A 85 25.87 11.04 19.15
C ASN A 85 25.00 11.30 20.39
N PRO A 86 25.42 10.89 21.60
CA PRO A 86 24.66 11.08 22.83
C PRO A 86 24.30 12.53 23.16
N ILE A 87 25.00 13.52 22.59
CA ILE A 87 24.65 14.95 22.75
C ILE A 87 23.22 15.26 22.31
N TYR A 88 22.68 14.46 21.38
CA TYR A 88 21.32 14.62 20.87
C TYR A 88 20.26 13.86 21.66
N PHE A 89 20.66 13.03 22.63
CA PHE A 89 19.73 12.16 23.31
C PHE A 89 18.88 12.91 24.33
N LYS A 90 17.58 12.60 24.27
CA LYS A 90 16.54 13.04 25.19
C LYS A 90 15.71 11.83 25.60
N THR A 91 14.96 11.95 26.68
CA THR A 91 13.96 10.94 27.05
C THR A 91 12.86 10.96 25.99
N THR A 92 12.82 9.96 25.12
CA THR A 92 11.75 9.80 24.13
C THR A 92 10.76 8.75 24.58
N HIS A 93 9.49 8.90 24.17
CA HIS A 93 8.42 7.98 24.51
C HIS A 93 8.53 6.66 23.74
N GLY A 94 8.98 6.72 22.48
CA GLY A 94 9.28 5.53 21.67
C GLY A 94 8.06 4.79 21.11
N ASP A 95 6.85 5.11 21.55
CA ASP A 95 5.58 4.63 20.98
C ASP A 95 4.52 5.75 21.05
N LEU A 96 4.87 6.95 20.61
CA LEU A 96 4.01 8.11 20.73
C LEU A 96 2.91 8.11 19.66
N ASN A 97 1.81 7.41 19.91
CA ASN A 97 0.65 7.37 19.03
C ASN A 97 -0.62 7.89 19.74
N SER A 98 -1.71 8.06 19.00
CA SER A 98 -2.92 8.71 19.53
C SER A 98 -3.64 7.96 20.65
N LYS A 99 -3.37 6.65 20.81
CA LYS A 99 -3.89 5.82 21.91
C LYS A 99 -3.12 6.05 23.21
N ASN A 100 -1.87 6.52 23.10
CA ASN A 100 -0.94 6.75 24.21
C ASN A 100 -0.96 8.20 24.71
N ILE A 101 -1.94 8.99 24.27
CA ILE A 101 -2.13 10.38 24.65
C ILE A 101 -3.59 10.58 25.09
N LEU A 102 -3.78 11.01 26.33
CA LEU A 102 -5.07 11.39 26.88
C LEU A 102 -5.26 12.91 26.79
N MET A 103 -6.49 13.34 26.56
CA MET A 103 -6.92 14.73 26.61
C MET A 103 -8.20 14.87 27.43
N ASN A 104 -8.19 15.77 28.42
CA ASN A 104 -9.40 16.06 29.21
C ASN A 104 -10.23 17.22 28.62
N ARG A 105 -11.39 17.48 29.23
CA ARG A 105 -12.30 18.57 28.82
C ARG A 105 -11.69 19.97 28.94
N LYS A 106 -10.60 20.14 29.70
CA LYS A 106 -9.85 21.40 29.85
C LYS A 106 -8.72 21.56 28.82
N ASN A 107 -8.59 20.61 27.88
CA ASN A 107 -7.50 20.52 26.93
C ASN A 107 -6.13 20.41 27.61
N GLU A 108 -6.05 19.67 28.71
CA GLU A 108 -4.81 19.22 29.31
C GLU A 108 -4.49 17.84 28.76
N PHE A 109 -3.21 17.58 28.53
CA PHE A 109 -2.72 16.35 27.91
C PHE A 109 -1.96 15.51 28.93
N LYS A 110 -1.98 14.20 28.72
CA LYS A 110 -1.20 13.27 29.52
C LYS A 110 -0.71 12.10 28.67
N LEU A 111 0.57 11.78 28.78
CA LEU A 111 1.17 10.62 28.13
C LEU A 111 0.97 9.38 29.01
N ILE A 112 0.81 8.22 28.38
CA ILE A 112 0.65 6.92 29.03
C ILE A 112 1.38 5.84 28.20
N ASP A 113 1.57 4.65 28.77
CA ASP A 113 2.24 3.51 28.12
C ASP A 113 3.73 3.78 27.82
N PHE A 114 4.55 3.67 28.87
CA PHE A 114 5.96 4.10 28.82
C PHE A 114 6.95 2.95 28.55
N GLU A 115 6.48 1.78 28.12
CA GLU A 115 7.30 0.57 27.94
C GLU A 115 8.46 0.76 26.96
N TRP A 116 8.24 1.61 25.95
CA TRP A 116 9.18 1.91 24.87
C TRP A 116 10.04 3.16 25.10
N CYS A 117 9.99 3.76 26.29
CA CYS A 117 10.77 4.97 26.57
C CYS A 117 12.27 4.69 26.51
N ARG A 118 13.02 5.48 25.73
CA ARG A 118 14.47 5.31 25.55
C ARG A 118 15.17 6.65 25.40
N LEU A 119 16.48 6.67 25.62
CA LEU A 119 17.33 7.79 25.19
C LEU A 119 17.47 7.73 23.67
N ASN A 120 16.96 8.74 22.98
CA ASN A 120 17.04 8.87 21.53
C ASN A 120 16.96 10.35 21.13
N HIS A 121 17.20 10.64 19.85
CA HIS A 121 16.89 11.95 19.28
C HIS A 121 15.36 12.16 19.23
N ILE A 122 14.89 13.35 19.63
CA ILE A 122 13.46 13.70 19.73
C ILE A 122 12.67 13.53 18.43
N GLY A 123 13.37 13.60 17.30
CA GLY A 123 12.83 13.40 15.95
C GLY A 123 11.98 12.13 15.82
N PHE A 124 12.32 11.07 16.57
CA PHE A 124 11.56 9.82 16.59
C PHE A 124 10.09 10.03 17.03
N ASP A 125 9.88 10.65 18.19
CA ASP A 125 8.55 10.96 18.69
C ASP A 125 7.85 12.01 17.82
N ILE A 126 8.62 13.00 17.34
CA ILE A 126 8.09 14.12 16.56
C ILE A 126 7.44 13.65 15.25
N VAL A 127 8.07 12.73 14.53
CA VAL A 127 7.50 12.19 13.29
C VAL A 127 6.21 11.42 13.57
N CYS A 128 6.14 10.67 14.67
CA CYS A 128 4.89 10.01 15.07
C CYS A 128 3.75 11.01 15.27
N LEU A 129 4.02 12.22 15.77
CA LEU A 129 3.00 13.27 15.92
C LEU A 129 2.55 13.84 14.58
N ILE A 130 3.48 14.03 13.65
CA ILE A 130 3.17 14.54 12.31
C ILE A 130 2.29 13.54 11.58
N GLU A 131 2.69 12.26 11.58
CA GLU A 131 2.02 11.20 10.80
C GLU A 131 0.72 10.71 11.44
N ASN A 132 0.70 10.49 12.77
CA ASN A 132 -0.45 9.86 13.44
C ASN A 132 -1.47 10.86 14.00
N LEU A 133 -1.06 12.11 14.26
CA LEU A 133 -1.91 13.12 14.90
C LEU A 133 -2.11 14.38 14.04
N ASN A 134 -1.57 14.37 12.81
CA ASN A 134 -1.71 15.47 11.86
C ASN A 134 -1.28 16.83 12.46
N ILE A 135 -0.22 16.80 13.29
CA ILE A 135 0.33 17.99 13.90
C ILE A 135 1.08 18.79 12.83
N SER A 136 0.91 20.11 12.84
CA SER A 136 1.56 20.97 11.86
C SER A 136 3.08 20.88 11.93
N ARG A 137 3.72 20.48 10.82
CA ARG A 137 5.18 20.51 10.65
C ARG A 137 5.77 21.88 10.99
N LYS A 138 5.08 22.97 10.63
CA LYS A 138 5.48 24.35 10.97
C LYS A 138 5.51 24.58 12.48
N LEU A 139 4.54 24.04 13.23
CA LEU A 139 4.50 24.17 14.69
C LEU A 139 5.58 23.34 15.36
N VAL A 140 5.77 22.10 14.92
CA VAL A 140 6.84 21.23 15.41
C VAL A 140 8.20 21.91 15.26
N LYS A 141 8.52 22.39 14.05
CA LYS A 141 9.80 23.08 13.77
C LYS A 141 10.01 24.27 14.73
N LYS A 142 8.96 25.06 14.96
CA LYS A 142 9.01 26.20 15.88
C LYS A 142 9.20 25.80 17.35
N VAL A 143 8.54 24.73 17.81
CA VAL A 143 8.58 24.34 19.23
C VAL A 143 9.87 23.61 19.58
N PHE A 144 10.37 22.76 18.68
CA PHE A 144 11.51 21.89 18.92
C PHE A 144 12.81 22.34 18.24
N ASP A 145 12.77 23.45 17.50
CA ASP A 145 13.91 24.01 16.76
C ASP A 145 14.53 23.01 15.77
N LEU A 146 13.66 22.39 14.97
CA LEU A 146 14.04 21.39 13.97
C LEU A 146 14.01 21.99 12.56
N ASN A 147 14.95 21.58 11.72
CA ASN A 147 14.95 21.88 10.29
C ASN A 147 14.21 20.78 9.49
N ASP A 148 14.01 21.00 8.19
CA ASP A 148 13.30 20.01 7.35
C ASP A 148 14.12 18.75 7.12
N GLU A 149 15.45 18.87 6.97
CA GLU A 149 16.34 17.73 6.78
C GLU A 149 16.22 16.70 7.90
N ILE A 150 16.22 17.14 9.16
CA ILE A 150 16.06 16.26 10.32
C ILE A 150 14.69 15.58 10.29
N ILE A 151 13.63 16.33 9.99
CA ILE A 151 12.28 15.74 9.96
C ILE A 151 12.20 14.69 8.84
N ASP A 152 12.74 14.96 7.66
CA ASP A 152 12.71 14.03 6.53
C ASP A 152 13.57 12.78 6.80
N ASP A 153 14.75 12.95 7.41
CA ASP A 153 15.57 11.84 7.89
C ASP A 153 14.77 10.95 8.86
N PHE A 154 14.06 11.54 9.83
CA PHE A 154 13.27 10.76 10.80
C PHE A 154 12.00 10.15 10.20
N VAL A 155 11.38 10.77 9.19
CA VAL A 155 10.28 10.16 8.42
C VAL A 155 10.77 8.88 7.76
N TYR A 156 11.91 8.96 7.08
CA TYR A 156 12.53 7.79 6.46
C TYR A 156 12.92 6.72 7.50
N LEU A 157 13.66 7.10 8.55
CA LEU A 157 14.07 6.16 9.59
C LEU A 157 12.88 5.49 10.27
N LYS A 158 11.81 6.23 10.60
CA LYS A 158 10.64 5.67 11.27
C LYS A 158 9.91 4.69 10.36
N SER A 159 9.70 5.07 9.09
CA SER A 159 9.05 4.21 8.09
C SER A 159 9.78 2.88 7.94
N GLU A 160 11.10 2.90 7.74
CA GLU A 160 11.90 1.69 7.55
C GLU A 160 11.98 0.83 8.84
N PHE A 161 12.11 1.47 10.00
CA PHE A 161 12.12 0.79 11.29
C PHE A 161 10.79 0.08 11.57
N ASP A 162 9.66 0.77 11.35
CA ASP A 162 8.33 0.21 11.50
C ASP A 162 8.10 -0.93 10.53
N PHE A 163 8.48 -0.76 9.26
CA PHE A 163 8.39 -1.82 8.26
C PHE A 163 9.13 -3.09 8.72
N LYS A 164 10.34 -2.96 9.26
CA LYS A 164 11.10 -4.11 9.78
C LYS A 164 10.48 -4.71 11.05
N ALA A 165 9.95 -3.87 11.93
CA ALA A 165 9.22 -4.28 13.13
C ALA A 165 7.99 -5.12 12.76
N TYR A 166 7.19 -4.62 11.81
CA TYR A 166 6.02 -5.28 11.28
C TYR A 166 6.37 -6.61 10.64
N GLN A 167 7.38 -6.65 9.77
CA GLN A 167 7.84 -7.89 9.15
C GLN A 167 8.19 -8.96 10.21
N SER A 168 8.93 -8.56 11.25
CA SER A 168 9.35 -9.45 12.34
C SER A 168 8.17 -9.94 13.20
N HIS A 169 7.15 -9.12 13.37
CA HIS A 169 5.93 -9.46 14.10
C HIS A 169 5.03 -10.40 13.28
N TYR A 170 4.72 -10.03 12.04
CA TYR A 170 3.81 -10.78 11.16
C TYR A 170 4.36 -12.14 10.71
N ALA A 171 5.68 -12.27 10.61
CA ALA A 171 6.32 -13.56 10.36
C ALA A 171 5.97 -14.62 11.42
N LYS A 172 5.59 -14.20 12.65
CA LYS A 172 5.26 -15.08 13.77
C LYS A 172 3.76 -15.27 13.98
N ILE A 173 2.92 -14.54 13.25
CA ILE A 173 1.47 -14.61 13.43
C ILE A 173 0.93 -15.84 12.71
N GLU A 174 0.50 -16.82 13.49
CA GLU A 174 -0.44 -17.85 13.05
C GLU A 174 -1.83 -17.20 12.91
N ILE A 175 -2.43 -17.32 11.73
CA ILE A 175 -3.71 -16.69 11.44
C ILE A 175 -4.83 -17.65 11.86
N ASP A 176 -5.48 -17.34 12.97
CA ASP A 176 -6.76 -17.96 13.31
C ASP A 176 -7.85 -17.42 12.37
N LYS A 177 -8.25 -18.25 11.40
CA LYS A 177 -9.26 -17.90 10.40
C LYS A 177 -10.63 -17.60 10.99
N THR A 178 -10.92 -18.04 12.23
CA THR A 178 -12.22 -17.84 12.88
C THR A 178 -12.42 -16.41 13.41
N ALA A 179 -11.34 -15.66 13.64
CA ALA A 179 -11.38 -14.28 14.12
C ALA A 179 -11.42 -13.22 12.99
N LEU A 180 -11.42 -13.65 11.72
CA LEU A 180 -11.30 -12.76 10.57
C LEU A 180 -12.65 -12.28 10.06
N LYS A 181 -12.79 -10.96 9.83
CA LYS A 181 -13.96 -10.40 9.15
C LYS A 181 -13.74 -10.43 7.63
N PRO A 182 -14.55 -11.15 6.84
CA PRO A 182 -14.38 -11.19 5.39
C PRO A 182 -14.68 -9.83 4.77
N VAL A 183 -13.86 -9.44 3.79
CA VAL A 183 -14.01 -8.22 3.01
C VAL A 183 -14.30 -8.63 1.57
N LYS A 184 -15.44 -8.20 1.02
CA LYS A 184 -15.77 -8.42 -0.40
C LYS A 184 -14.94 -7.47 -1.29
N LEU A 185 -13.74 -7.88 -1.65
CA LEU A 185 -12.84 -7.23 -2.62
C LEU A 185 -12.23 -8.33 -3.50
N GLY A 186 -12.15 -8.14 -4.81
CA GLY A 186 -11.63 -9.14 -5.76
C GLY A 186 -12.47 -10.43 -5.87
N LEU A 187 -12.23 -11.21 -6.93
CA LEU A 187 -12.92 -12.50 -7.17
C LEU A 187 -12.04 -13.72 -6.86
N THR A 188 -10.72 -13.54 -6.91
CA THR A 188 -9.70 -14.59 -6.85
C THR A 188 -9.12 -14.78 -5.45
N ASN A 189 -9.33 -13.83 -4.54
CA ASN A 189 -8.62 -13.76 -3.26
C ASN A 189 -9.53 -13.75 -2.04
N ASN A 190 -9.05 -14.38 -0.96
CA ASN A 190 -9.72 -14.33 0.35
C ASN A 190 -9.16 -13.15 1.15
N ASN A 191 -9.95 -12.08 1.23
CA ASN A 191 -9.58 -10.83 1.83
C ASN A 191 -10.26 -10.64 3.19
N PHE A 192 -9.48 -10.22 4.18
CA PHE A 192 -9.93 -10.13 5.57
C PHE A 192 -9.48 -8.83 6.23
N GLN A 193 -10.32 -8.31 7.12
CA GLN A 193 -9.94 -7.26 8.06
C GLN A 193 -9.59 -7.88 9.41
N PHE A 194 -8.42 -7.54 9.94
CA PHE A 194 -8.00 -7.82 11.31
C PHE A 194 -7.53 -6.51 11.95
N ASN A 195 -8.33 -5.95 12.86
CA ASN A 195 -8.11 -4.61 13.44
C ASN A 195 -7.97 -3.52 12.35
N ASN A 196 -6.81 -2.86 12.30
CA ASN A 196 -6.43 -1.85 11.32
C ASN A 196 -5.62 -2.42 10.15
N LEU A 197 -5.64 -3.74 9.96
CA LEU A 197 -4.88 -4.45 8.93
C LEU A 197 -5.80 -5.13 7.93
N PHE A 198 -5.33 -5.12 6.69
CA PHE A 198 -5.88 -5.89 5.59
C PHE A 198 -4.99 -7.09 5.37
N LEU A 199 -5.59 -8.27 5.43
CA LEU A 199 -4.93 -9.55 5.18
C LEU A 199 -5.49 -10.14 3.89
N LYS A 200 -4.60 -10.38 2.93
CA LYS A 200 -4.89 -11.10 1.70
C LYS A 200 -4.23 -12.47 1.77
N ILE A 201 -5.02 -13.53 1.76
CA ILE A 201 -4.49 -14.90 1.58
C ILE A 201 -4.33 -15.15 0.07
N LYS A 202 -3.12 -15.49 -0.35
CA LYS A 202 -2.79 -15.76 -1.74
C LYS A 202 -3.38 -17.11 -2.15
N ASN A 203 -4.25 -17.10 -3.16
CA ASN A 203 -4.74 -18.32 -3.79
C ASN A 203 -3.92 -18.56 -5.07
N TYR A 204 -3.18 -19.66 -5.16
CA TYR A 204 -2.36 -19.94 -6.34
C TYR A 204 -3.19 -20.63 -7.42
N ASP A 205 -3.41 -19.95 -8.55
CA ASP A 205 -4.15 -20.47 -9.71
C ASP A 205 -3.22 -21.06 -10.79
N GLY A 206 -1.91 -21.13 -10.53
CA GLY A 206 -0.89 -21.54 -11.51
C GLY A 206 -0.34 -20.39 -12.37
N PHE A 207 -0.94 -19.20 -12.27
CA PHE A 207 -0.76 -18.09 -13.20
C PHE A 207 -0.50 -16.74 -12.53
N ASN A 208 -0.74 -16.62 -11.23
CA ASN A 208 -0.22 -15.54 -10.41
C ASN A 208 1.25 -15.81 -10.05
N HIS A 209 2.11 -14.82 -10.30
CA HIS A 209 3.55 -15.05 -10.41
C HIS A 209 4.30 -15.06 -9.08
N GLN A 210 3.58 -15.02 -7.95
CA GLN A 210 4.13 -14.96 -6.58
C GLN A 210 5.25 -13.91 -6.38
N ASN A 211 5.31 -12.89 -7.23
CA ASN A 211 6.34 -11.86 -7.16
C ASN A 211 6.24 -11.16 -5.81
N SER A 212 7.39 -10.91 -5.18
CA SER A 212 7.40 -10.07 -3.99
C SER A 212 6.97 -8.66 -4.37
N LEU A 213 6.00 -8.11 -3.65
CA LEU A 213 5.43 -6.80 -3.93
C LEU A 213 6.12 -5.66 -3.19
N TYR A 214 7.14 -5.95 -2.36
CA TYR A 214 7.82 -4.92 -1.57
C TYR A 214 8.40 -3.78 -2.42
N PHE A 215 8.88 -4.07 -3.64
CA PHE A 215 9.43 -3.04 -4.51
C PHE A 215 8.38 -2.00 -4.97
N LEU A 216 7.08 -2.34 -4.90
CA LEU A 216 5.99 -1.42 -5.20
C LEU A 216 5.77 -0.40 -4.08
N ASN A 217 6.33 -0.60 -2.88
CA ASN A 217 6.19 0.35 -1.77
C ASN A 217 6.80 1.72 -2.08
N ASN A 218 7.73 1.79 -3.03
CA ASN A 218 8.33 3.04 -3.51
C ASN A 218 7.41 3.82 -4.47
N LEU A 219 6.23 3.30 -4.82
CA LEU A 219 5.31 3.91 -5.76
C LEU A 219 4.14 4.52 -5.01
N ASP A 220 3.97 5.83 -5.15
CA ASP A 220 2.91 6.58 -4.48
C ASP A 220 1.49 6.12 -4.85
N PHE A 221 1.32 5.42 -5.97
CA PHE A 221 0.02 4.89 -6.39
C PHE A 221 -0.28 3.48 -5.86
N CYS A 222 0.63 2.87 -5.11
CA CYS A 222 0.42 1.57 -4.47
C CYS A 222 -0.01 1.71 -3.01
N ILE A 223 -0.60 0.65 -2.47
CA ILE A 223 -0.80 0.50 -1.02
C ILE A 223 0.45 -0.18 -0.46
N PRO A 224 1.16 0.45 0.50
CA PRO A 224 2.36 -0.14 1.08
C PRO A 224 2.07 -1.51 1.69
N VAL A 225 2.84 -2.49 1.25
CA VAL A 225 2.87 -3.85 1.76
C VAL A 225 3.72 -3.86 3.02
N LEU A 226 3.13 -4.24 4.15
CA LEU A 226 3.80 -4.37 5.44
C LEU A 226 4.47 -5.73 5.59
N TYR A 227 3.88 -6.75 4.98
CA TYR A 227 4.40 -8.11 4.99
C TYR A 227 3.93 -8.87 3.75
N ASP A 228 4.80 -9.71 3.21
CA ASP A 228 4.59 -10.50 2.01
C ASP A 228 5.42 -11.79 2.11
N ASP A 229 4.75 -12.94 2.00
CA ASP A 229 5.37 -14.25 1.85
C ASP A 229 4.64 -15.08 0.79
N LYS A 230 4.89 -16.40 0.73
CA LYS A 230 4.25 -17.27 -0.27
C LYS A 230 2.75 -17.46 -0.06
N GLU A 231 2.24 -17.21 1.14
CA GLU A 231 0.87 -17.53 1.56
C GLU A 231 0.01 -16.28 1.74
N LYS A 232 0.60 -15.15 2.15
CA LYS A 232 -0.16 -13.96 2.55
C LYS A 232 0.53 -12.64 2.24
N ILE A 233 -0.30 -11.62 2.07
CA ILE A 233 0.07 -10.21 2.05
C ILE A 233 -0.66 -9.51 3.19
N ILE A 234 0.04 -8.65 3.93
CA ILE A 234 -0.53 -7.79 4.96
C ILE A 234 -0.24 -6.35 4.60
N GLN A 235 -1.29 -5.53 4.66
CA GLN A 235 -1.29 -4.10 4.42
C GLN A 235 -2.04 -3.39 5.54
N LYS A 236 -1.90 -2.06 5.64
CA LYS A 236 -2.82 -1.26 6.45
C LYS A 236 -4.22 -1.31 5.82
N PHE A 237 -5.25 -1.50 6.64
CA PHE A 237 -6.63 -1.45 6.18
C PHE A 237 -7.02 -0.01 5.88
N TYR A 238 -7.50 0.21 4.66
CA TYR A 238 -8.03 1.48 4.20
C TYR A 238 -9.48 1.30 3.76
N ILE A 239 -10.29 2.31 4.02
CA ILE A 239 -11.61 2.44 3.42
C ILE A 239 -11.44 3.31 2.19
N PHE A 240 -11.86 2.80 1.04
CA PHE A 240 -11.71 3.47 -0.23
C PHE A 240 -13.02 4.09 -0.70
N ASP A 241 -12.91 5.25 -1.34
CA ASP A 241 -13.99 5.85 -2.11
C ASP A 241 -13.95 5.34 -3.55
N GLN A 242 -15.12 5.34 -4.20
CA GLN A 242 -15.18 5.20 -5.65
C GLN A 242 -14.51 6.41 -6.33
N TRP A 243 -13.68 6.13 -7.32
CA TRP A 243 -13.05 7.17 -8.12
C TRP A 243 -13.95 7.59 -9.29
N LYS A 244 -13.70 8.78 -9.86
CA LYS A 244 -14.43 9.28 -11.02
C LYS A 244 -13.61 9.12 -12.29
N SER A 245 -14.17 8.49 -13.32
CA SER A 245 -13.55 8.24 -14.63
C SER A 245 -13.52 9.45 -15.57
N ASN A 246 -13.21 10.64 -15.04
CA ASN A 246 -13.03 11.84 -15.85
C ASN A 246 -11.63 11.88 -16.49
N PHE A 247 -11.48 12.70 -17.55
CA PHE A 247 -10.23 12.77 -18.30
C PHE A 247 -9.00 13.15 -17.46
N LYS A 248 -9.15 13.99 -16.43
CA LYS A 248 -8.05 14.37 -15.53
C LYS A 248 -7.54 13.14 -14.76
N ASN A 249 -8.44 12.38 -14.18
CA ASN A 249 -8.10 11.16 -13.43
C ASN A 249 -7.53 10.08 -14.35
N LEU A 250 -8.08 9.92 -15.57
CA LEU A 250 -7.52 8.98 -16.55
C LEU A 250 -6.07 9.31 -16.91
N LYS A 251 -5.72 10.60 -17.05
CA LYS A 251 -4.31 10.98 -17.27
C LYS A 251 -3.41 10.60 -16.09
N ILE A 252 -3.89 10.69 -14.85
CA ILE A 252 -3.15 10.28 -13.65
C ILE A 252 -2.89 8.77 -13.68
N ILE A 253 -3.91 7.97 -13.98
CA ILE A 253 -3.73 6.51 -14.10
C ILE A 253 -2.77 6.16 -15.25
N VAL A 254 -2.88 6.84 -16.39
CA VAL A 254 -1.93 6.64 -17.50
C VAL A 254 -0.49 7.02 -17.12
N SER A 255 -0.28 8.04 -16.28
CA SER A 255 1.07 8.30 -15.75
C SER A 255 1.56 7.18 -14.82
N TYR A 256 0.68 6.58 -14.01
CA TYR A 256 1.06 5.43 -13.17
C TYR A 256 1.47 4.22 -14.02
N ILE A 257 0.76 3.94 -15.11
CA ILE A 257 1.13 2.88 -16.06
C ILE A 257 2.54 3.14 -16.62
N LYS A 258 2.84 4.39 -17.02
CA LYS A 258 4.17 4.75 -17.53
C LYS A 258 5.25 4.59 -16.47
N GLU A 259 4.97 5.05 -15.25
CA GLU A 259 5.89 4.94 -14.13
C GLU A 259 6.21 3.47 -13.82
N LEU A 260 5.19 2.61 -13.75
CA LEU A 260 5.34 1.16 -13.61
C LEU A 260 6.21 0.56 -14.72
N GLN A 261 5.95 0.91 -15.98
CA GLN A 261 6.67 0.36 -17.14
C GLN A 261 8.14 0.81 -17.20
N ASN A 262 8.49 1.93 -16.56
CA ASN A 262 9.85 2.43 -16.46
C ASN A 262 10.62 1.87 -15.26
N LEU A 263 9.99 1.05 -14.42
CA LEU A 263 10.69 0.40 -13.31
C LEU A 263 11.67 -0.64 -13.83
N ASN A 264 12.85 -0.64 -13.22
CA ASN A 264 13.83 -1.70 -13.38
C ASN A 264 13.90 -2.50 -12.07
N PRO A 265 13.00 -3.48 -11.86
CA PRO A 265 12.96 -4.24 -10.63
C PRO A 265 14.29 -4.99 -10.45
N LEU A 266 14.87 -4.90 -9.25
CA LEU A 266 16.07 -5.67 -8.88
C LEU A 266 15.77 -7.15 -8.65
N ILE A 267 14.50 -7.53 -8.69
CA ILE A 267 14.02 -8.90 -8.58
C ILE A 267 13.67 -9.46 -9.95
N GLU A 268 13.85 -10.77 -10.12
CA GLU A 268 13.39 -11.46 -11.33
C GLU A 268 11.86 -11.49 -11.35
N ILE A 269 11.28 -10.88 -12.39
CA ILE A 269 9.83 -10.89 -12.63
C ILE A 269 9.55 -11.74 -13.86
N SER A 270 8.59 -12.66 -13.72
CA SER A 270 8.18 -13.55 -14.81
C SER A 270 7.55 -12.79 -15.98
N LYS A 271 7.62 -13.38 -17.17
CA LYS A 271 6.79 -12.97 -18.32
C LYS A 271 5.36 -13.47 -18.14
N ASN A 272 4.40 -12.65 -18.58
CA ASN A 272 3.00 -13.04 -18.56
C ASN A 272 2.76 -14.24 -19.48
N GLN A 273 2.00 -15.20 -18.99
CA GLN A 273 1.64 -16.42 -19.71
C GLN A 273 0.26 -16.30 -20.38
N THR A 274 -0.06 -15.13 -20.95
CA THR A 274 -1.37 -14.79 -21.51
C THR A 274 -1.89 -15.86 -22.48
N TYR A 275 -1.03 -16.39 -23.36
CA TYR A 275 -1.41 -17.45 -24.29
C TYR A 275 -1.80 -18.75 -23.56
N GLN A 276 -0.99 -19.20 -22.60
CA GLN A 276 -1.27 -20.43 -21.84
C GLN A 276 -2.55 -20.29 -21.03
N LYS A 277 -2.77 -19.13 -20.40
CA LYS A 277 -4.00 -18.80 -19.65
C LYS A 277 -5.24 -18.92 -20.53
N CYS A 278 -5.26 -18.21 -21.66
CA CYS A 278 -6.36 -18.27 -22.61
C CYS A 278 -6.60 -19.69 -23.14
N LEU A 279 -5.53 -20.44 -23.43
CA LEU A 279 -5.65 -21.80 -23.93
C LEU A 279 -6.24 -22.73 -22.87
N GLN A 280 -5.89 -22.55 -21.60
CA GLN A 280 -6.46 -23.32 -20.49
C GLN A 280 -7.96 -23.02 -20.34
N TRP A 281 -8.37 -21.76 -20.25
CA TRP A 281 -9.79 -21.42 -20.11
C TRP A 281 -10.61 -21.84 -21.32
N TYR A 282 -10.07 -21.73 -22.53
CA TYR A 282 -10.76 -22.16 -23.73
C TYR A 282 -10.98 -23.69 -23.80
N LYS A 283 -10.21 -24.50 -23.08
CA LYS A 283 -10.46 -25.96 -23.03
C LYS A 283 -11.72 -26.32 -22.25
N GLU A 284 -12.23 -25.42 -21.41
CA GLU A 284 -13.48 -25.64 -20.70
C GLU A 284 -14.65 -25.69 -21.69
N GLN A 285 -15.55 -26.66 -21.50
CA GLN A 285 -16.60 -26.96 -22.49
C GLN A 285 -17.58 -25.79 -22.67
N GLU A 286 -17.99 -25.15 -21.57
CA GLU A 286 -18.91 -24.00 -21.62
C GLU A 286 -18.26 -22.79 -22.29
N VAL A 287 -16.97 -22.53 -22.00
CA VAL A 287 -16.21 -21.42 -22.57
C VAL A 287 -16.01 -21.62 -24.08
N SER A 288 -15.53 -22.80 -24.50
CA SER A 288 -15.33 -23.11 -25.92
C SER A 288 -16.65 -23.05 -26.70
N HIS A 289 -17.74 -23.58 -26.14
CA HIS A 289 -19.06 -23.49 -26.77
C HIS A 289 -19.47 -22.04 -27.02
N TYR A 290 -19.36 -21.17 -26.01
CA TYR A 290 -19.69 -19.76 -26.15
C TYR A 290 -18.85 -19.06 -27.22
N ILE A 291 -17.54 -19.29 -27.23
CA ILE A 291 -16.64 -18.70 -28.22
C ILE A 291 -16.98 -19.16 -29.65
N ASN A 292 -17.27 -20.45 -29.83
CA ASN A 292 -17.63 -21.02 -31.14
C ASN A 292 -18.98 -20.51 -31.69
N LEU A 293 -19.88 -20.01 -30.82
CA LEU A 293 -21.11 -19.34 -31.25
C LEU A 293 -20.88 -17.94 -31.82
N HIS A 294 -19.77 -17.30 -31.47
CA HIS A 294 -19.51 -15.90 -31.79
C HIS A 294 -18.37 -15.65 -32.77
N PHE A 295 -17.49 -16.63 -32.97
CA PHE A 295 -16.31 -16.54 -33.83
C PHE A 295 -16.14 -17.79 -34.69
N THR A 296 -15.66 -17.60 -35.90
CA THR A 296 -15.29 -18.69 -36.81
C THR A 296 -13.97 -19.33 -36.38
N GLU A 297 -13.73 -20.57 -36.82
CA GLU A 297 -12.48 -21.28 -36.54
C GLU A 297 -11.24 -20.50 -37.02
N LYS A 298 -11.34 -19.79 -38.15
CA LYS A 298 -10.26 -18.96 -38.69
C LYS A 298 -9.92 -17.81 -37.74
N GLU A 299 -10.93 -17.12 -37.23
CA GLU A 299 -10.77 -15.99 -36.31
C GLU A 299 -10.18 -16.44 -34.97
N ILE A 300 -10.66 -17.57 -34.44
CA ILE A 300 -10.11 -18.17 -33.21
C ILE A 300 -8.62 -18.53 -33.41
N LYS A 301 -8.25 -19.14 -34.54
CA LYS A 301 -6.85 -19.42 -34.86
C LYS A 301 -6.01 -18.15 -34.93
N GLN A 302 -6.53 -17.06 -35.50
CA GLN A 302 -5.83 -15.76 -35.56
C GLN A 302 -5.62 -15.15 -34.17
N LEU A 303 -6.64 -15.22 -33.29
CA LEU A 303 -6.54 -14.76 -31.91
C LEU A 303 -5.44 -15.50 -31.15
N PHE A 304 -5.45 -16.84 -31.17
CA PHE A 304 -4.44 -17.64 -30.49
C PHE A 304 -3.03 -17.49 -31.09
N PHE A 305 -2.92 -17.36 -32.41
CA PHE A 305 -1.65 -17.10 -33.08
C PHE A 305 -1.02 -15.77 -32.62
N ASN A 306 -1.83 -14.72 -32.55
CA ASN A 306 -1.37 -13.40 -32.11
C ASN A 306 -1.08 -13.36 -30.60
N LEU A 307 -1.88 -14.04 -29.76
CA LEU A 307 -1.57 -14.22 -28.33
C LEU A 307 -0.21 -14.91 -28.12
N LYS A 308 0.09 -15.96 -28.90
CA LYS A 308 1.37 -16.68 -28.82
C LYS A 308 2.57 -15.80 -29.18
N LYS A 309 2.36 -14.77 -30.01
CA LYS A 309 3.39 -13.82 -30.47
C LYS A 309 3.44 -12.53 -29.66
N LEU A 310 2.61 -12.38 -28.63
CA LEU A 310 2.52 -11.17 -27.83
C LEU A 310 3.85 -10.90 -27.11
N PRO A 311 4.57 -9.81 -27.41
CA PRO A 311 5.80 -9.50 -26.71
C PRO A 311 5.51 -9.12 -25.26
N SER A 312 6.43 -9.52 -24.37
CA SER A 312 6.35 -9.27 -22.93
C SER A 312 7.64 -8.56 -22.50
N ASN A 313 7.64 -7.23 -22.57
CA ASN A 313 8.85 -6.41 -22.48
C ASN A 313 8.76 -5.26 -21.47
N VAL A 314 7.57 -4.96 -20.94
CA VAL A 314 7.43 -3.94 -19.88
C VAL A 314 6.61 -4.48 -18.72
N LEU A 315 6.92 -3.99 -17.52
CA LEU A 315 6.18 -4.35 -16.32
C LEU A 315 4.74 -3.85 -16.44
N SER A 316 3.77 -4.73 -16.21
CA SER A 316 2.35 -4.45 -16.35
C SER A 316 1.57 -5.01 -15.17
N HIS A 317 0.49 -4.35 -14.79
CA HIS A 317 -0.47 -4.83 -13.79
C HIS A 317 -1.18 -6.09 -14.28
N ASN A 318 -1.48 -6.16 -15.58
CA ASN A 318 -2.17 -7.26 -16.29
C ASN A 318 -3.64 -7.50 -15.91
N ASP A 319 -4.12 -6.86 -14.85
CA ASP A 319 -5.55 -6.78 -14.53
C ASP A 319 -6.03 -5.34 -14.25
N LEU A 320 -5.55 -4.35 -15.01
CA LEU A 320 -5.89 -2.94 -14.74
C LEU A 320 -7.29 -2.57 -15.28
N ASN A 321 -8.33 -3.10 -14.65
CA ASN A 321 -9.73 -2.75 -14.91
C ASN A 321 -10.24 -1.70 -13.90
N ILE A 322 -11.44 -1.17 -14.12
CA ILE A 322 -12.04 -0.10 -13.27
C ILE A 322 -12.10 -0.45 -11.78
N ASN A 323 -12.28 -1.73 -11.43
CA ASN A 323 -12.45 -2.18 -10.05
C ASN A 323 -11.12 -2.20 -9.26
N ASN A 324 -10.00 -2.26 -9.98
CA ASN A 324 -8.65 -2.25 -9.37
C ASN A 324 -8.08 -0.83 -9.22
N ILE A 325 -8.92 0.20 -9.41
CA ILE A 325 -8.58 1.60 -9.16
C ILE A 325 -9.49 2.12 -8.05
N VAL A 326 -8.88 2.73 -7.05
CA VAL A 326 -9.58 3.25 -5.87
C VAL A 326 -9.13 4.67 -5.53
N SER A 327 -9.95 5.40 -4.78
CA SER A 327 -9.61 6.72 -4.25
C SER A 327 -9.36 6.63 -2.75
N LEU A 328 -8.17 7.07 -2.31
CA LEU A 328 -7.79 7.23 -0.91
C LEU A 328 -7.43 8.70 -0.66
N ASP A 329 -8.23 9.40 0.16
CA ASP A 329 -8.03 10.82 0.46
C ASP A 329 -7.87 11.71 -0.80
N LYS A 330 -8.68 11.44 -1.83
CA LYS A 330 -8.65 12.08 -3.16
C LYS A 330 -7.44 11.73 -4.05
N ASN A 331 -6.54 10.87 -3.57
CA ASN A 331 -5.45 10.31 -4.38
C ASN A 331 -5.89 8.99 -4.98
N LEU A 332 -5.58 8.79 -6.26
CA LEU A 332 -5.85 7.52 -6.94
C LEU A 332 -4.78 6.50 -6.56
N LYS A 333 -5.23 5.28 -6.24
CA LYS A 333 -4.38 4.12 -5.97
C LYS A 333 -4.77 2.97 -6.88
N ILE A 334 -3.81 2.12 -7.19
CA ILE A 334 -3.99 0.85 -7.89
C ILE A 334 -3.78 -0.28 -6.87
N ILE A 335 -4.72 -1.21 -6.88
CA ILE A 335 -4.75 -2.36 -5.97
C ILE A 335 -4.78 -3.66 -6.78
N ASP A 336 -4.60 -4.78 -6.09
CA ASP A 336 -4.69 -6.14 -6.65
C ASP A 336 -3.62 -6.51 -7.69
N TRP A 337 -2.36 -6.37 -7.27
CA TRP A 337 -1.14 -6.60 -8.07
C TRP A 337 -0.78 -8.08 -8.32
N GLU A 338 -1.71 -9.03 -8.19
CA GLU A 338 -1.36 -10.46 -8.20
C GLU A 338 -0.89 -10.99 -9.56
N TYR A 339 -1.33 -10.35 -10.65
CA TYR A 339 -0.94 -10.69 -12.01
C TYR A 339 0.22 -9.85 -12.54
N LEU A 340 0.85 -9.03 -11.68
CA LEU A 340 2.01 -8.23 -12.01
C LEU A 340 3.09 -9.09 -12.69
N SER A 341 3.40 -8.77 -13.95
CA SER A 341 4.39 -9.49 -14.77
C SER A 341 4.72 -8.68 -16.03
N PHE A 342 5.77 -9.08 -16.75
CA PHE A 342 6.09 -8.46 -18.03
C PHE A 342 5.03 -8.76 -19.08
N ASN A 343 4.56 -7.76 -19.80
CA ASN A 343 3.59 -7.90 -20.90
C ASN A 343 3.84 -6.81 -21.96
N HIS A 344 2.91 -6.67 -22.90
CA HIS A 344 2.96 -5.66 -23.95
C HIS A 344 2.64 -4.26 -23.40
N LYS A 345 3.36 -3.22 -23.84
CA LYS A 345 3.20 -1.83 -23.37
C LYS A 345 1.79 -1.25 -23.42
N TYR A 346 0.98 -1.68 -24.38
CA TYR A 346 -0.41 -1.25 -24.53
C TYR A 346 -1.44 -2.08 -23.74
N PHE A 347 -1.04 -3.18 -23.11
CA PHE A 347 -1.99 -4.13 -22.51
C PHE A 347 -2.84 -3.48 -21.41
N ASP A 348 -2.21 -2.90 -20.39
CA ASP A 348 -2.92 -2.25 -19.28
C ASP A 348 -3.79 -1.08 -19.74
N LEU A 349 -3.27 -0.25 -20.65
CA LEU A 349 -4.02 0.89 -21.20
C LEU A 349 -5.26 0.43 -21.98
N ALA A 350 -5.11 -0.60 -22.82
CA ALA A 350 -6.21 -1.13 -23.61
C ALA A 350 -7.25 -1.82 -22.72
N TYR A 351 -6.82 -2.54 -21.67
CA TYR A 351 -7.73 -3.18 -20.72
C TYR A 351 -8.53 -2.13 -19.94
N LEU A 352 -7.85 -1.11 -19.40
CA LEU A 352 -8.49 0.00 -18.71
C LEU A 352 -9.51 0.69 -19.61
N ALA A 353 -9.12 1.04 -20.84
CA ALA A 353 -9.99 1.71 -21.79
C ALA A 353 -11.24 0.89 -22.15
N SER A 354 -11.09 -0.44 -22.26
CA SER A 354 -12.22 -1.35 -22.49
C SER A 354 -13.12 -1.50 -21.27
N SER A 355 -12.56 -1.68 -20.07
CA SER A 355 -13.35 -1.82 -18.83
C SER A 355 -14.22 -0.59 -18.52
N LEU A 356 -13.77 0.58 -18.96
CA LEU A 356 -14.49 1.85 -18.84
C LEU A 356 -15.40 2.17 -20.03
N ASN A 357 -15.43 1.30 -21.04
CA ASN A 357 -16.11 1.51 -22.32
C ASN A 357 -15.82 2.91 -22.93
N LEU A 358 -14.55 3.30 -22.96
CA LEU A 358 -14.15 4.63 -23.44
C LEU A 358 -14.44 4.78 -24.93
N ASN A 359 -14.92 5.97 -25.31
CA ASN A 359 -15.05 6.31 -26.72
C ASN A 359 -13.68 6.52 -27.38
N LYS A 360 -13.63 6.30 -28.70
CA LYS A 360 -12.40 6.40 -29.52
C LYS A 360 -11.67 7.73 -29.37
N LYS A 361 -12.38 8.86 -29.21
CA LYS A 361 -11.78 10.19 -29.09
C LYS A 361 -11.01 10.33 -27.77
N THR A 362 -11.58 9.88 -26.66
CA THR A 362 -10.92 9.88 -25.35
C THR A 362 -9.73 8.94 -25.36
N GLU A 363 -9.91 7.74 -25.90
CA GLU A 363 -8.86 6.73 -26.00
C GLU A 363 -7.65 7.22 -26.81
N LEU A 364 -7.85 7.82 -28.00
CA LEU A 364 -6.77 8.39 -28.79
C LEU A 364 -6.02 9.52 -28.06
N LYS A 365 -6.72 10.33 -27.27
CA LYS A 365 -6.09 11.37 -26.46
C LYS A 365 -5.22 10.77 -25.34
N LEU A 366 -5.68 9.70 -24.70
CA LEU A 366 -4.90 8.99 -23.68
C LEU A 366 -3.70 8.27 -24.29
N LEU A 367 -3.88 7.62 -25.44
CA LEU A 367 -2.81 6.95 -26.16
C LEU A 367 -1.71 7.93 -26.58
N LYS A 368 -2.07 9.10 -27.12
CA LYS A 368 -1.11 10.16 -27.45
C LYS A 368 -0.38 10.72 -26.22
N PHE A 369 -1.04 10.75 -25.06
CA PHE A 369 -0.41 11.15 -23.80
C PHE A 369 0.51 10.06 -23.23
N PHE A 370 0.14 8.80 -23.43
CA PHE A 370 0.90 7.64 -23.04
C PHE A 370 2.22 7.57 -23.82
N ASP A 371 2.13 7.55 -25.14
CA ASP A 371 3.24 7.46 -26.10
C ASP A 371 2.96 8.42 -27.26
N SER A 372 3.85 9.40 -27.50
CA SER A 372 3.67 10.36 -28.59
C SER A 372 3.93 9.75 -29.97
N ASN A 373 4.66 8.63 -30.02
CA ASN A 373 5.06 7.91 -31.24
C ASN A 373 4.31 6.57 -31.35
N PHE A 374 3.08 6.52 -30.85
CA PHE A 374 2.29 5.30 -30.80
C PHE A 374 2.01 4.72 -32.19
N ASP A 375 2.14 3.40 -32.32
CA ASP A 375 1.54 2.63 -33.42
C ASP A 375 0.07 2.34 -33.11
N LEU A 376 -0.82 2.93 -33.90
CA LEU A 376 -2.26 2.79 -33.74
C LEU A 376 -2.78 1.40 -34.14
N ASN A 377 -2.19 0.78 -35.16
CA ASN A 377 -2.62 -0.55 -35.63
C ASN A 377 -2.22 -1.60 -34.59
N GLU A 378 -1.00 -1.51 -34.07
CA GLU A 378 -0.56 -2.38 -32.99
C GLU A 378 -1.42 -2.17 -31.74
N TYR A 379 -1.75 -0.93 -31.38
CA TYR A 379 -2.67 -0.65 -30.27
C TYR A 379 -4.03 -1.35 -30.43
N PHE A 380 -4.65 -1.27 -31.61
CA PHE A 380 -5.94 -1.93 -31.85
C PHE A 380 -5.83 -3.45 -31.88
N LYS A 381 -4.73 -4.00 -32.39
CA LYS A 381 -4.42 -5.43 -32.27
C LYS A 381 -4.34 -5.85 -30.79
N ILE A 382 -3.60 -5.13 -29.96
CA ILE A 382 -3.52 -5.42 -28.52
C ILE A 382 -4.88 -5.26 -27.84
N LYS A 383 -5.66 -4.25 -28.23
CA LYS A 383 -7.03 -4.08 -27.74
C LYS A 383 -7.91 -5.29 -28.10
N CYS A 384 -7.81 -5.83 -29.31
CA CYS A 384 -8.50 -7.07 -29.66
C CYS A 384 -8.10 -8.22 -28.73
N LEU A 385 -6.80 -8.45 -28.55
CA LEU A 385 -6.27 -9.56 -27.74
C LEU A 385 -6.63 -9.46 -26.26
N VAL A 386 -6.57 -8.27 -25.66
CA VAL A 386 -6.90 -8.09 -24.23
C VAL A 386 -8.39 -8.27 -23.96
N ASN A 387 -9.26 -7.90 -24.91
CA ASN A 387 -10.70 -8.16 -24.77
C ASN A 387 -11.00 -9.66 -24.95
N PHE A 388 -10.25 -10.38 -25.79
CA PHE A 388 -10.37 -11.84 -25.88
C PHE A 388 -9.90 -12.52 -24.59
N TYR A 389 -8.78 -12.07 -24.01
CA TYR A 389 -8.33 -12.49 -22.68
C TYR A 389 -9.41 -12.25 -21.61
N ALA A 390 -9.94 -11.03 -21.51
CA ALA A 390 -10.96 -10.66 -20.53
C ALA A 390 -12.28 -11.44 -20.74
N LEU A 391 -12.66 -11.73 -21.99
CA LEU A 391 -13.84 -12.54 -22.29
C LEU A 391 -13.70 -13.96 -21.75
N LEU A 392 -12.57 -14.63 -22.04
CA LEU A 392 -12.30 -15.97 -21.54
C LEU A 392 -12.22 -16.00 -20.02
N TRP A 393 -11.62 -14.97 -19.42
CA TRP A 393 -11.54 -14.79 -17.98
C TRP A 393 -12.93 -14.76 -17.33
N SER A 394 -13.79 -13.84 -17.78
CA SER A 394 -15.14 -13.66 -17.23
C SER A 394 -16.01 -14.90 -17.41
N LEU A 395 -15.91 -15.58 -18.57
CA LEU A 395 -16.60 -16.86 -18.79
C LEU A 395 -16.13 -17.95 -17.83
N ASN A 396 -14.82 -18.02 -17.58
CA ASN A 396 -14.23 -19.01 -16.67
C ASN A 396 -14.60 -18.74 -15.20
N LEU A 397 -14.60 -17.47 -14.77
CA LEU A 397 -15.00 -17.09 -13.41
C LEU A 397 -16.52 -17.13 -13.21
N LYS A 398 -17.31 -17.07 -14.28
CA LYS A 398 -18.77 -16.89 -14.24
C LYS A 398 -19.15 -15.63 -13.44
N ASP A 399 -18.43 -14.54 -13.70
CA ASP A 399 -18.68 -13.25 -13.06
C ASP A 399 -19.87 -12.51 -13.70
N ASP A 400 -20.30 -11.41 -13.07
CA ASP A 400 -21.39 -10.56 -13.56
C ASP A 400 -20.91 -9.52 -14.59
N PHE A 401 -19.74 -9.70 -15.20
CA PHE A 401 -19.22 -8.74 -16.16
C PHE A 401 -20.04 -8.73 -17.45
N ASP A 402 -20.29 -7.55 -18.02
CA ASP A 402 -20.97 -7.42 -19.31
C ASP A 402 -20.06 -7.89 -20.46
N LEU A 403 -20.21 -9.17 -20.81
CA LEU A 403 -19.46 -9.83 -21.88
C LEU A 403 -19.61 -9.13 -23.25
N SER A 404 -20.69 -8.36 -23.46
CA SER A 404 -20.93 -7.66 -24.71
C SER A 404 -19.85 -6.61 -25.00
N ILE A 405 -19.28 -6.00 -23.96
CA ILE A 405 -18.18 -5.03 -24.09
C ILE A 405 -16.97 -5.70 -24.76
N ASN A 406 -16.57 -6.87 -24.25
CA ASN A 406 -15.43 -7.61 -24.77
C ASN A 406 -15.73 -8.12 -26.19
N LEU A 407 -16.88 -8.76 -26.40
CA LEU A 407 -17.31 -9.26 -27.71
C LEU A 407 -17.30 -8.18 -28.80
N ASN A 408 -17.89 -7.02 -28.51
CA ASN A 408 -17.96 -5.91 -29.46
C ASN A 408 -16.57 -5.38 -29.82
N ASN A 409 -15.68 -5.25 -28.83
CA ASN A 409 -14.30 -4.83 -29.09
C ASN A 409 -13.51 -5.86 -29.91
N ILE A 410 -13.65 -7.16 -29.62
CA ILE A 410 -12.97 -8.20 -30.39
C ILE A 410 -13.41 -8.12 -31.86
N LYS A 411 -14.71 -8.14 -32.12
CA LYS A 411 -15.27 -8.06 -33.49
C LYS A 411 -14.83 -6.80 -34.23
N LYS A 412 -14.84 -5.66 -33.54
CA LYS A 412 -14.46 -4.36 -34.12
C LYS A 412 -12.99 -4.30 -34.54
N TYR A 413 -12.09 -4.93 -33.78
CA TYR A 413 -10.65 -4.81 -33.99
C TYR A 413 -10.00 -6.09 -34.55
N LEU A 414 -10.79 -7.10 -34.90
CA LEU A 414 -10.32 -8.37 -35.44
C LEU A 414 -9.52 -8.22 -36.73
N ALA A 415 -9.88 -7.24 -37.56
CA ALA A 415 -9.19 -6.96 -38.83
C ALA A 415 -7.71 -6.60 -38.66
N TYR A 416 -7.30 -6.11 -37.47
CA TYR A 416 -5.91 -5.75 -37.15
C TYR A 416 -5.03 -6.96 -36.76
N LEU A 417 -5.59 -8.17 -36.74
CA LEU A 417 -4.84 -9.41 -36.45
C LEU A 417 -4.19 -10.05 -37.69
N ASN A 418 -4.48 -9.53 -38.89
CA ASN A 418 -4.05 -10.08 -40.19
C ASN A 418 -2.63 -9.67 -40.57
#